data_AF-A0A960YG63-F1
#
_entry.id   AF-A0A960YG63-F1
#
_cell.length_a   1.000
_cell.length_b   1.000
_cell.length_c   1.000
_cell.angle_alpha   90.00
_cell.angle_beta   90.00
_cell.angle_gamma   90.00
#
_symmetry.space_group_name_H-M   'P 1'
#
loop_
_entity.id
_entity.type
_entity.pdbx_description
1 polymer ?
#
loop_
_entity_poly.entity_id
_entity_poly.type
_entity_poly.pdbx_seq_one_letter_code
_entity_poly.pdbx_strand_id
1 'polypeptide(L)' 'MNYWLFKSEPETFSIDDLKNSPGKISSWEGVRNYQARNFLRDEIRKGDQVLFYHSNAKPPGVVGLAEVVKEG' A
#
# COMPACT_ATOMS: atom_id res chain seq x y z
N MET A 1 -12.48 10.74 -2.77
CA MET A 1 -11.23 10.36 -3.46
C MET A 1 -10.10 10.98 -2.69
N ASN A 2 -9.48 10.18 -1.83
CA ASN A 2 -8.34 10.57 -1.01
C ASN A 2 -7.03 10.01 -1.61
N TYR A 3 -5.91 10.56 -1.15
CA TYR A 3 -4.58 10.10 -1.52
C TYR A 3 -3.86 9.61 -0.28
N TRP A 4 -3.28 8.42 -0.38
CA TRP A 4 -2.61 7.75 0.73
C TRP A 4 -1.15 7.44 0.38
N LEU A 5 -0.31 7.29 1.40
CA LEU A 5 1.06 6.81 1.23
C LEU A 5 1.21 5.52 2.01
N PHE A 6 1.50 4.43 1.30
CA PHE A 6 1.69 3.11 1.88
C PHE A 6 3.17 2.77 1.83
N LYS A 7 3.72 2.30 2.94
CA LYS A 7 5.15 1.96 3.06
C LYS A 7 5.33 0.46 3.13
N SER A 8 6.21 -0.07 2.29
CA SER A 8 6.65 -1.46 2.35
C SER A 8 8.16 -1.52 2.16
N GLU A 9 8.82 -2.50 2.78
CA GLU A 9 10.21 -2.81 2.47
C GLU A 9 10.27 -3.66 1.20
N PRO A 10 11.09 -3.31 0.20
CA PRO A 10 11.11 -4.01 -1.08
C PRO A 10 11.47 -5.50 -0.95
N GLU A 11 12.28 -5.86 0.04
CA GLU A 11 12.66 -7.25 0.33
C GLU A 11 11.52 -8.07 0.96
N THR A 12 10.49 -7.42 1.49
CA THR A 12 9.29 -8.08 2.05
C THR A 12 8.15 -8.12 1.04
N PHE A 13 7.84 -6.97 0.43
CA PHE A 13 6.83 -6.86 -0.61
C PHE A 13 7.06 -5.59 -1.44
N SER A 14 7.53 -5.76 -2.67
CA SER A 14 7.85 -4.68 -3.60
C SER A 14 6.66 -4.30 -4.49
N ILE A 15 6.82 -3.23 -5.28
CA ILE A 15 5.82 -2.84 -6.29
C ILE A 15 5.78 -3.85 -7.45
N ASP A 16 6.90 -4.51 -7.73
CA ASP A 16 6.97 -5.56 -8.74
C ASP A 16 6.26 -6.84 -8.25
N ASP A 17 6.33 -7.15 -6.96
CA ASP A 17 5.55 -8.24 -6.38
C ASP A 17 4.05 -7.98 -6.52
N LEU A 18 3.59 -6.74 -6.26
CA LEU A 18 2.21 -6.33 -6.51
C LEU A 18 1.84 -6.47 -7.99
N LYS A 19 2.70 -6.01 -8.90
CA LYS A 19 2.50 -6.09 -10.35
C LYS A 19 2.42 -7.54 -10.85
N ASN A 20 3.16 -8.46 -10.23
CA ASN A 20 3.21 -9.88 -10.58
C ASN A 20 2.17 -10.73 -9.84
N SER A 21 1.48 -10.17 -8.83
CA SER A 21 0.42 -10.85 -8.10
C SER A 21 -0.76 -11.20 -9.02
N PRO A 22 -1.52 -12.28 -8.75
CA PRO A 22 -2.72 -12.61 -9.53
C PRO A 22 -3.69 -11.43 -9.62
N GLY A 23 -4.04 -11.04 -10.85
CA GLY A 23 -4.90 -9.88 -11.09
C GLY A 23 -4.27 -8.52 -10.75
N LYS A 24 -2.98 -8.46 -10.41
CA LYS A 24 -2.25 -7.28 -9.90
C LYS A 24 -2.84 -6.75 -8.58
N ILE A 25 -3.38 -7.66 -7.77
CA ILE A 25 -4.07 -7.36 -6.52
C ILE A 25 -3.40 -8.13 -5.39
N SER A 26 -3.20 -7.46 -4.26
CA SER A 26 -2.74 -8.09 -3.01
C SER A 26 -3.42 -7.43 -1.81
N SER A 27 -3.52 -8.16 -0.69
CA SER A 27 -4.05 -7.65 0.57
C SER A 27 -3.00 -6.82 1.31
N TRP A 28 -3.42 -5.71 1.92
CA TRP A 28 -2.54 -4.91 2.76
C TRP A 28 -2.60 -5.39 4.21
N GLU A 29 -1.64 -6.22 4.60
CA GLU A 29 -1.62 -6.92 5.89
C GLU A 29 -0.51 -6.40 6.82
N GLY A 30 -0.44 -6.94 8.04
CA GLY A 30 0.68 -6.69 8.96
C GLY A 30 0.66 -5.32 9.67
N VAL A 31 -0.39 -4.51 9.51
CA VAL A 31 -0.50 -3.20 10.18
C VAL A 31 -0.77 -3.36 11.67
N ARG A 32 0.27 -3.10 12.48
CA ARG A 32 0.22 -3.15 13.95
C ARG A 32 0.06 -1.77 14.61
N ASN A 33 0.22 -0.70 13.84
CA ASN A 33 -0.01 0.66 14.34
C ASN A 33 -1.51 0.96 14.41
N TYR A 34 -2.01 1.35 15.58
CA TYR A 34 -3.44 1.59 15.81
C TYR A 34 -4.03 2.68 14.92
N GLN A 35 -3.29 3.77 14.68
CA GLN A 35 -3.77 4.87 13.85
C GLN A 35 -3.86 4.44 12.38
N ALA A 36 -2.82 3.81 11.84
CA ALA A 36 -2.82 3.30 10.47
C ALA A 36 -3.92 2.25 10.25
N ARG A 37 -4.15 1.38 11.23
CA ARG A 37 -5.26 0.42 11.21
C ARG A 37 -6.61 1.13 11.17
N ASN A 38 -6.80 2.18 11.97
CA ASN A 38 -8.04 2.95 11.96
C ASN A 38 -8.26 3.65 10.61
N PHE A 39 -7.21 4.21 9.98
CA PHE A 39 -7.32 4.74 8.62
C PHE A 39 -7.78 3.68 7.60
N LEU A 40 -7.20 2.47 7.65
CA LEU A 40 -7.59 1.36 6.76
C LEU A 40 -9.05 0.93 6.93
N ARG A 41 -9.57 0.98 8.16
CA ARG A 41 -10.95 0.59 8.49
C ARG A 41 -11.97 1.70 8.22
N ASP A 42 -11.65 2.92 8.64
CA ASP A 42 -12.63 4.00 8.78
C ASP A 42 -12.60 5.01 7.62
N GLU A 43 -11.46 5.17 6.95
CA GLU A 43 -11.25 6.28 6.02
C GLU A 43 -10.88 5.86 4.60
N ILE A 44 -10.12 4.77 4.45
CA ILE A 44 -9.68 4.28 3.15
C ILE A 44 -10.85 3.61 2.43
N ARG A 45 -11.18 4.10 1.23
CA ARG A 45 -12.30 3.62 0.42
C ARG A 45 -11.83 3.11 -0.94
N LYS A 46 -12.63 2.24 -1.53
CA LYS A 46 -12.41 1.76 -2.91
C LYS A 46 -12.31 2.95 -3.87
N GLY A 47 -11.32 2.91 -4.76
CA GLY A 47 -11.00 3.95 -5.74
C GLY A 47 -9.96 4.96 -5.25
N ASP A 48 -9.71 5.05 -3.94
CA ASP A 48 -8.65 5.92 -3.41
C ASP A 48 -7.27 5.54 -3.99
N GLN A 49 -6.43 6.54 -4.21
CA GLN A 49 -5.12 6.37 -4.82
C GLN A 49 -4.02 6.25 -3.76
N VAL A 50 -3.03 5.41 -4.03
CA VAL A 50 -1.94 5.08 -3.11
C VAL A 50 -0.60 5.35 -3.77
N LEU A 51 0.21 6.18 -3.14
CA LEU A 51 1.65 6.28 -3.40
C LEU A 51 2.33 5.08 -2.73
N PHE A 52 2.91 4.18 -3.54
CA PHE A 52 3.65 3.03 -3.03
C PHE A 52 5.09 3.42 -2.73
N TYR A 53 5.45 3.43 -1.45
CA TYR A 53 6.74 3.90 -0.95
C TYR A 53 7.60 2.73 -0.47
N HIS A 54 8.80 2.61 -1.03
CA HIS A 54 9.82 1.69 -0.55
C HIS A 54 10.55 2.29 0.65
N SER A 55 10.24 1.77 1.85
CA SER A 55 10.95 2.07 3.09
C SER A 55 12.16 1.16 3.28
N ASN A 56 13.11 1.60 4.11
CA ASN A 56 14.34 0.85 4.38
C ASN A 56 15.13 0.43 3.13
N ALA A 57 14.90 1.11 2.00
CA ALA A 57 15.54 0.89 0.73
C ALA A 57 16.67 1.90 0.48
N LYS A 58 17.53 1.61 -0.50
CA LYS A 58 18.60 2.51 -0.94
C LYS A 58 18.54 2.70 -2.46
N PRO A 59 18.02 3.84 -2.97
CA PRO A 59 17.40 4.94 -2.23
C PRO A 59 15.97 4.59 -1.73
N PRO A 60 15.51 5.18 -0.62
CA PRO A 60 14.09 5.10 -0.25
C PRO A 60 13.27 6.11 -1.06
N GLY A 61 12.03 5.79 -1.38
CA GLY A 61 11.19 6.69 -2.18
C GLY A 61 9.87 6.10 -2.66
N VAL A 62 9.05 6.94 -3.28
CA VAL A 62 7.86 6.50 -4.03
C VAL A 62 8.33 5.84 -5.31
N VAL A 63 7.89 4.61 -5.54
CA VAL A 63 8.30 3.79 -6.69
C VAL A 63 7.15 3.48 -7.64
N GLY A 64 5.92 3.83 -7.26
CA GLY A 64 4.74 3.59 -8.10
C GLY A 64 3.45 4.10 -7.48
N LEU A 65 2.39 3.89 -8.24
CA LEU A 65 1.01 4.17 -7.86
C LEU A 65 0.23 2.86 -7.76
N ALA A 66 -0.73 2.83 -6.85
CA ALA A 66 -1.72 1.75 -6.72
C ALA A 66 -3.10 2.36 -6.44
N GLU A 67 -4.14 1.54 -6.57
CA GLU A 67 -5.52 1.91 -6.26
C GLU A 67 -6.09 0.93 -5.24
N VAL A 68 -6.89 1.44 -4.31
CA VAL A 68 -7.63 0.62 -3.36
C VAL A 68 -8.79 -0.06 -4.09
N VAL A 69 -8.72 -1.38 -4.27
CA VAL A 69 -9.77 -2.16 -4.96
C VAL A 69 -10.83 -2.74 -4.02
N LYS A 70 -10.53 -2.80 -2.71
CA LYS A 70 -11.40 -3.30 -1.64
C LYS A 70 -11.09 -2.58 -0.34
N GLU A 71 -12.13 -2.13 0.36
CA GLU A 71 -12.05 -1.52 1.70
C GLU A 71 -12.06 -2.57 2.81
N GLY A 72 -11.65 -2.16 4.02
CA GLY A 72 -11.54 -3.00 5.22
C GLY A 72 -12.85 -3.32 5.92
#